data_AF-A0ABD2GQK6-F1
#
_entry.id   AF-A0ABD2GQK6-F1
#
_cell.length_a   1.000
_cell.length_b   1.000
_cell.length_c   1.000
_cell.angle_alpha   90.00
_cell.angle_beta   90.00
_cell.angle_gamma   90.00
#
_symmetry.space_group_name_H-M   'P 1'
#
loop_
_entity.id
_entity.type
_entity.pdbx_description
1 polymer ?
#
loop_
_entity_poly.entity_id
_entity_poly.type
_entity_poly.pdbx_seq_one_letter_code
_entity_poly.pdbx_strand_id
1 'polypeptide(L)'
;MALLKMWSIPPLAALLLLSIVPTGSKVVDSMSECAEFLLNETPPNVPGILDGGNILDQNRYKPICQTFHGIKRFVTLYDTKNKIPVFSASKYIGTNSTGRRRRPFGK
;
A
#
# COMPACT_ATOMS: atom_id res chain seq x y z
N MET A 1 -35.92 -6.73 -11.26
CA MET A 1 -35.59 -5.51 -10.49
C MET A 1 -35.68 -5.88 -9.01
N ALA A 2 -34.56 -6.25 -8.41
CA ALA A 2 -34.53 -6.59 -6.99
C ALA A 2 -34.69 -5.28 -6.20
N LEU A 3 -35.83 -5.14 -5.53
CA LEU A 3 -36.14 -4.03 -4.65
C LEU A 3 -35.17 -4.10 -3.47
N LEU A 4 -34.15 -3.24 -3.48
CA LEU A 4 -33.26 -3.02 -2.35
C LEU A 4 -34.12 -2.58 -1.17
N LYS A 5 -34.48 -3.53 -0.30
CA LYS A 5 -35.11 -3.26 0.99
C LYS A 5 -34.08 -2.53 1.83
N MET A 6 -34.08 -1.20 1.74
CA MET A 6 -33.27 -0.30 2.56
C MET A 6 -33.74 -0.45 4.00
N TRP A 7 -33.15 -1.41 4.71
CA TRP A 7 -33.14 -1.43 6.16
C TRP A 7 -32.51 -0.11 6.60
N SER A 8 -33.26 0.73 7.30
CA SER A 8 -32.85 2.06 7.72
C SER A 8 -31.47 2.01 8.37
N ILE A 9 -30.44 2.42 7.64
CA ILE A 9 -29.08 2.48 8.15
C ILE A 9 -29.10 3.53 9.26
N PRO A 10 -28.79 3.16 10.52
CA PRO A 10 -28.81 4.13 11.60
C PRO A 10 -27.88 5.29 11.26
N PRO A 11 -28.23 6.54 11.61
CA PRO A 11 -27.49 7.74 11.19
C PRO A 11 -26.00 7.69 11.57
N LEU A 12 -25.68 7.01 12.69
CA LEU A 12 -24.31 6.75 13.11
C LEU A 12 -23.54 5.86 12.11
N ALA A 13 -24.17 4.81 11.57
CA ALA A 13 -23.56 3.95 10.56
C ALA A 13 -23.37 4.67 9.22
N ALA A 14 -24.29 5.56 8.85
CA ALA A 14 -24.11 6.43 7.67
C ALA A 14 -22.91 7.38 7.85
N LEU A 15 -22.73 7.96 9.04
CA LEU A 15 -21.59 8.82 9.36
C LEU A 15 -20.25 8.07 9.32
N LEU A 16 -20.24 6.81 9.80
CA LEU A 16 -19.08 5.92 9.72
C LEU A 16 -18.66 5.66 8.27
N LEU A 17 -19.62 5.40 7.37
CA LEU A 17 -19.32 5.17 5.95
C LEU A 17 -18.68 6.39 5.27
N LEU A 18 -19.08 7.61 5.66
CA LEU A 18 -18.48 8.86 5.15
C LEU A 18 -17.04 9.08 5.63
N SER A 19 -16.61 8.44 6.72
CA SER A 19 -15.25 8.54 7.23
C SER A 19 -14.24 7.63 6.53
N ILE A 20 -14.71 6.74 5.63
CA ILE A 20 -13.83 5.81 4.91
C ILE A 20 -13.05 6.59 3.85
N VAL A 21 -11.75 6.72 4.11
CA VAL A 21 -10.80 7.29 3.17
C VAL A 21 -10.59 6.31 1.99
N PRO A 22 -10.56 6.79 0.73
CA PRO A 22 -10.32 5.93 -0.43
C PRO A 22 -8.88 5.40 -0.46
N THR A 23 -8.65 4.29 0.22
CA THR A 23 -7.44 3.48 0.11
C THR A 23 -7.74 2.23 -0.71
N GLY A 24 -6.77 1.81 -1.51
CA GLY A 24 -6.87 0.62 -2.33
C GLY A 24 -5.59 -0.19 -2.22
N SER A 25 -5.72 -1.50 -2.24
CA SER A 25 -4.58 -2.43 -2.22
C SER A 25 -4.76 -3.44 -3.33
N LYS A 26 -3.71 -3.63 -4.15
CA LYS A 26 -3.68 -4.61 -5.23
C LYS A 26 -2.48 -5.53 -5.04
N VAL A 27 -2.73 -6.84 -4.99
CA VAL A 27 -1.66 -7.83 -5.16
C VAL A 27 -1.25 -7.81 -6.63
N VAL A 28 0.04 -7.65 -6.88
CA VAL A 28 0.62 -7.59 -8.23
C VAL A 28 1.50 -8.82 -8.47
N ASP A 29 1.94 -9.03 -9.71
CA ASP A 29 2.73 -10.22 -10.07
C ASP A 29 4.24 -9.94 -9.94
N SER A 30 4.63 -8.67 -10.10
CA SER A 30 6.02 -8.22 -10.01
C SER A 30 6.17 -6.95 -9.17
N MET A 31 7.32 -6.84 -8.49
CA MET A 31 7.73 -5.60 -7.80
C MET A 31 7.81 -4.39 -8.75
N SER A 32 8.09 -4.63 -10.04
CA SER A 32 8.24 -3.57 -11.04
C SER A 32 6.94 -2.79 -11.29
N GLU A 33 5.77 -3.39 -11.04
CA GLU A 33 4.47 -2.72 -11.23
C GLU A 33 4.28 -1.51 -10.29
N CYS A 34 5.05 -1.42 -9.20
CA CYS A 34 5.05 -0.32 -8.24
C CYS A 34 6.46 0.16 -7.88
N ALA A 35 7.36 0.15 -8.87
CA ALA A 35 8.76 0.50 -8.70
C ALA A 35 9.03 1.96 -8.31
N GLU A 36 8.11 2.89 -8.62
CA GLU A 36 8.22 4.34 -8.37
C GLU A 36 8.49 4.74 -6.90
N PHE A 37 8.32 3.82 -5.94
CA PHE A 37 8.65 4.03 -4.52
C PHE A 37 9.98 3.40 -4.10
N LEU A 38 10.58 2.58 -4.96
CA LEU A 38 11.84 1.89 -4.72
C LEU A 38 13.00 2.84 -5.06
N LEU A 39 14.13 2.65 -4.36
CA LEU A 39 15.34 3.40 -4.65
C LEU A 39 15.79 3.08 -6.09
N ASN A 40 15.97 4.12 -6.91
CA ASN A 40 16.30 4.00 -8.33
C ASN A 40 15.32 3.09 -9.10
N GLU A 41 14.06 3.04 -8.69
CA GLU A 41 13.02 2.21 -9.32
C GLU A 41 13.39 0.73 -9.42
N THR A 42 14.29 0.27 -8.54
CA THR A 42 14.88 -1.06 -8.59
C THR A 42 14.53 -1.83 -7.31
N PRO A 43 13.97 -3.05 -7.40
CA PRO A 43 13.73 -3.87 -6.23
C PRO A 43 15.03 -4.22 -5.49
N PRO A 44 15.02 -4.23 -4.14
CA PRO A 44 16.19 -4.66 -3.39
C PRO A 44 16.45 -6.15 -3.61
N ASN A 45 17.71 -6.58 -3.44
CA ASN A 45 18.03 -8.00 -3.43
C ASN A 45 17.83 -8.57 -2.02
N VAL A 46 16.95 -9.56 -1.88
CA VAL A 46 16.70 -10.30 -0.64
C VAL A 46 16.99 -11.77 -0.90
N PRO A 47 18.18 -12.28 -0.52
CA PRO A 47 18.58 -13.65 -0.82
C PRO A 47 17.54 -14.69 -0.39
N GLY A 48 17.22 -15.63 -1.29
CA GLY A 48 16.22 -16.67 -1.03
C GLY A 48 14.76 -16.22 -1.07
N ILE A 49 14.48 -14.94 -1.38
CA ILE A 49 13.12 -14.38 -1.44
C ILE A 49 12.91 -13.62 -2.75
N LEU A 50 13.72 -12.59 -2.98
CA LEU A 50 13.67 -11.67 -4.12
C LEU A 50 15.09 -11.54 -4.68
N ASP A 51 15.44 -12.35 -5.68
CA ASP A 51 16.78 -12.39 -6.25
C ASP A 51 16.80 -11.81 -7.66
N GLY A 52 17.60 -10.77 -7.88
CA GLY A 52 17.65 -10.03 -9.14
C GLY A 52 16.28 -9.45 -9.56
N GLY A 53 15.41 -9.13 -8.60
CA GLY A 53 14.03 -8.68 -8.85
C GLY A 53 13.01 -9.79 -9.08
N ASN A 54 13.41 -11.06 -9.08
CA ASN A 54 12.53 -12.21 -9.22
C ASN A 54 12.11 -12.76 -7.85
N ILE A 55 10.80 -12.87 -7.63
CA ILE A 55 10.25 -13.52 -6.43
C ILE A 55 10.36 -15.03 -6.60
N LEU A 56 11.17 -15.68 -5.76
CA LEU A 56 11.48 -17.11 -5.91
C LEU A 56 10.30 -18.02 -5.53
N ASP A 57 9.49 -17.61 -4.56
CA ASP A 57 8.27 -18.30 -4.16
C ASP A 57 7.07 -17.34 -4.25
N GLN A 58 6.46 -17.28 -5.43
CA GLN A 58 5.28 -16.46 -5.67
C GLN A 58 4.03 -16.94 -4.93
N ASN A 59 4.00 -18.17 -4.41
CA ASN A 59 2.85 -18.64 -3.61
C ASN A 59 2.89 -18.04 -2.21
N ARG A 60 4.09 -17.86 -1.65
CA ARG A 60 4.29 -17.29 -0.32
C ARG A 60 4.46 -15.78 -0.31
N TYR A 61 5.30 -15.24 -1.19
CA TYR A 61 5.64 -13.83 -1.17
C TYR A 61 4.81 -13.07 -2.20
N LYS A 62 4.04 -12.11 -1.71
CA LYS A 62 3.12 -11.32 -2.54
C LYS A 62 3.51 -9.86 -2.52
N PRO A 63 3.85 -9.26 -3.67
CA PRO A 63 4.02 -7.83 -3.76
C PRO A 63 2.64 -7.16 -3.74
N ILE A 64 2.50 -6.12 -2.92
CA ILE A 64 1.25 -5.40 -2.71
C ILE A 64 1.50 -3.93 -2.98
N CYS A 65 0.75 -3.40 -3.95
CA CYS A 65 0.69 -1.99 -4.26
C CYS A 65 -0.46 -1.34 -3.52
N GLN A 66 -0.18 -0.22 -2.86
CA GLN A 66 -1.22 0.51 -2.15
C GLN A 66 -1.39 1.92 -2.70
N THR A 67 -2.64 2.33 -2.81
CA THR A 67 -3.09 3.59 -3.41
C THR A 67 -3.87 4.41 -2.40
N PHE A 68 -3.74 5.73 -2.49
CA PHE A 68 -4.52 6.72 -1.75
C PHE A 68 -5.11 7.70 -2.78
N HIS A 69 -6.44 7.80 -2.81
CA HIS A 69 -7.19 8.51 -3.87
C HIS A 69 -6.77 8.07 -5.29
N GLY A 70 -6.58 6.77 -5.50
CA GLY A 70 -6.18 6.19 -6.79
C GLY A 70 -4.71 6.43 -7.19
N ILE A 71 -3.96 7.20 -6.41
CA ILE A 71 -2.53 7.43 -6.62
C ILE A 71 -1.75 6.40 -5.83
N LYS A 72 -0.85 5.65 -6.46
CA LYS A 72 0.04 4.72 -5.76
C LYS A 72 0.91 5.51 -4.76
N ARG A 73 1.12 4.96 -3.57
CA ARG A 73 1.87 5.64 -2.49
C ARG A 73 2.96 4.79 -1.87
N PHE A 74 2.80 3.47 -1.92
CA PHE A 74 3.77 2.55 -1.35
C PHE A 74 3.62 1.16 -1.91
N VAL A 75 4.69 0.38 -1.76
CA VAL A 75 4.77 -1.03 -2.11
C VAL A 75 5.30 -1.81 -0.92
N THR A 76 4.79 -3.02 -0.74
CA THR A 76 5.21 -3.96 0.30
C THR A 76 5.40 -5.33 -0.32
N LEU A 77 6.54 -5.99 -0.08
CA LEU A 77 6.66 -7.42 -0.32
C LEU A 77 6.24 -8.16 0.95
N TYR A 78 5.16 -8.91 0.90
CA TYR A 78 4.51 -9.51 2.06
C TYR A 78 4.71 -11.02 2.11
N ASP A 79 5.16 -11.55 3.26
CA ASP A 79 5.20 -12.98 3.52
C ASP A 79 3.85 -13.45 4.05
N THR A 80 3.07 -14.13 3.21
CA THR A 80 1.72 -14.59 3.57
C THR A 80 1.72 -15.72 4.61
N LYS A 81 2.82 -16.49 4.71
CA LYS A 81 2.92 -17.59 5.67
C LYS A 81 3.15 -17.05 7.08
N ASN A 82 4.11 -16.15 7.22
CA ASN A 82 4.43 -15.52 8.51
C ASN A 82 3.59 -14.28 8.83
N LYS A 83 2.82 -13.80 7.84
CA LYS A 83 1.94 -12.63 7.94
C LYS A 83 2.68 -11.34 8.31
N ILE A 84 3.89 -11.17 7.79
CA ILE A 84 4.77 -10.02 8.06
C ILE A 84 5.32 -9.45 6.74
N PRO A 85 5.45 -8.12 6.60
CA PRO A 85 6.19 -7.54 5.49
C PRO A 85 7.67 -7.94 5.54
N VAL A 86 8.22 -8.40 4.42
CA VAL A 86 9.66 -8.59 4.25
C VAL A 86 10.35 -7.21 4.18
N PHE A 87 9.79 -6.32 3.36
CA PHE A 87 10.13 -4.90 3.35
C PHE A 87 8.95 -4.07 2.81
N SER A 88 9.02 -2.76 3.01
CA SER A 88 8.12 -1.80 2.39
C SER A 88 8.89 -0.59 1.91
N ALA A 89 8.40 0.08 0.88
CA ALA A 89 8.99 1.28 0.33
C ALA A 89 7.92 2.33 0.06
N SER A 90 8.23 3.58 0.41
CA SER A 90 7.40 4.74 0.16
C SER A 90 8.29 5.95 -0.05
N LYS A 91 7.85 6.89 -0.89
CA LYS A 91 8.59 8.12 -1.13
C LYS A 91 8.23 9.14 -0.04
N TYR A 92 9.21 9.51 0.78
CA TYR A 92 9.04 10.63 1.69
C TYR A 92 9.07 11.93 0.91
N ILE A 93 7.91 12.58 0.82
CA ILE A 93 7.78 13.92 0.26
C ILE A 93 7.82 14.87 1.45
N GLY A 94 8.96 15.52 1.66
CA GLY A 94 9.10 16.51 2.71
C GLY A 94 8.11 17.68 2.57
N THR A 95 8.03 18.52 3.60
CA THR A 95 7.06 19.63 3.75
C THR A 95 7.08 20.72 2.66
N ASN A 96 7.97 20.61 1.66
CA ASN A 96 8.28 21.69 0.73
C ASN A 96 7.47 21.68 -0.56
N SER A 97 6.62 20.68 -0.80
CA SER A 97 5.76 20.65 -1.99
C SER A 97 4.36 21.22 -1.77
N THR A 98 3.80 21.20 -0.56
CA THR A 98 2.62 22.01 -0.17
C THR A 98 2.47 22.07 1.37
N GLY A 99 2.84 23.20 1.98
CA GLY A 99 2.13 23.82 3.11
C GLY A 99 1.95 23.13 4.48
N ARG A 100 2.47 21.92 4.76
CA ARG A 100 2.35 21.34 6.11
C ARG A 100 3.58 21.68 6.96
N ARG A 101 3.41 22.54 7.98
CA ARG A 101 4.47 22.97 8.91
C ARG A 101 5.29 21.78 9.43
N ARG A 102 6.62 21.89 9.35
CA ARG A 102 7.58 20.98 10.00
C ARG A 102 7.28 20.91 11.50
N ARG A 103 7.03 19.72 12.03
CA ARG A 103 7.39 19.44 13.43
C ARG A 103 8.81 18.87 13.40
N PRO A 104 9.78 19.47 14.11
CA PRO A 104 11.10 18.88 14.22
C PRO A 104 10.95 17.50 14.88
N PHE A 105 11.50 16.47 14.24
CA PHE A 105 11.70 15.18 14.87
C PHE A 105 13.05 15.26 15.59
N GLY A 106 13.04 15.08 16.92
CA GLY A 106 14.27 15.03 17.73
C GLY A 106 14.85 16.40 18.10
N LYS A 107 14.31 17.00 19.15
CA LYS A 107 15.12 17.58 20.23
C LYS A 107 14.70 16.91 21.52
#